data_AF-A0A953TJP2-F1
#
_entry.id   AF-A0A953TJP2-F1
#
_cell.length_a   1.000
_cell.length_b   1.000
_cell.length_c   1.000
_cell.angle_alpha   90.00
_cell.angle_beta   90.00
_cell.angle_gamma   90.00
#
_symmetry.space_group_name_H-M   'P 1'
#
loop_
_entity.id
_entity.type
_entity.pdbx_description
1 polymer ?
#
loop_
_entity_poly.entity_id
_entity_poly.type
_entity_poly.pdbx_seq_one_letter_code
_entity_poly.pdbx_strand_id
1 'polypeptide(L)'
;MIRWVKEMLRSRYVRALEEDVARLRAENRALVNSLLGTAGFPPVEFPEVVKPQALPRLRRRSWHQLQAWKEAEAGSNEVRK
;
A
#
# COMPACT_ATOMS: atom_id res chain seq x y z
N MET A 1 -25.13 12.28 -3.34
CA MET A 1 -25.30 11.07 -4.15
C MET A 1 -24.15 10.85 -5.15
N ILE A 2 -23.86 11.81 -6.03
CA ILE A 2 -22.81 11.72 -7.08
C ILE A 2 -21.40 11.38 -6.57
N ARG A 3 -21.00 11.92 -5.41
CA ARG A 3 -19.68 11.64 -4.82
C ARG A 3 -19.48 10.16 -4.45
N TRP A 4 -20.49 9.52 -3.87
CA TRP A 4 -20.42 8.12 -3.44
C TRP A 4 -20.29 7.16 -4.64
N VAL A 5 -21.05 7.42 -5.71
CA VAL A 5 -20.96 6.66 -6.97
C VAL A 5 -19.56 6.82 -7.60
N LYS A 6 -19.00 8.04 -7.60
CA LYS A 6 -17.65 8.30 -8.10
C LYS A 6 -16.58 7.57 -7.30
N GLU A 7 -16.71 7.54 -5.97
CA GLU A 7 -15.81 6.83 -5.06
C GLU A 7 -15.85 5.30 -5.33
N MET A 8 -17.04 4.73 -5.55
CA MET A 8 -17.21 3.31 -5.87
C MET A 8 -16.67 2.94 -7.26
N LEU A 9 -16.92 3.77 -8.28
CA LEU A 9 -16.38 3.49 -9.62
C LEU A 9 -14.86 3.59 -9.64
N ARG A 10 -14.29 4.55 -8.90
CA ARG A 10 -12.85 4.66 -8.72
C ARG A 10 -12.25 3.42 -8.05
N SER A 11 -12.89 2.87 -7.02
CA SER A 11 -12.38 1.66 -6.36
C SER A 11 -12.43 0.43 -7.28
N ARG A 12 -13.49 0.29 -8.11
CA ARG A 12 -13.58 -0.78 -9.10
C ARG A 12 -12.52 -0.66 -10.20
N TYR A 13 -12.29 0.55 -10.70
CA TYR A 13 -11.28 0.82 -11.71
C TYR A 13 -9.86 0.54 -11.19
N VAL A 14 -9.55 1.00 -9.98
CA VAL A 14 -8.26 0.72 -9.33
C VAL A 14 -8.06 -0.78 -9.15
N ARG A 15 -9.09 -1.51 -8.72
CA ARG A 15 -9.01 -2.97 -8.59
C ARG A 15 -8.76 -3.69 -9.91
N ALA A 16 -9.43 -3.27 -10.99
CA ALA A 16 -9.19 -3.83 -12.32
C ALA A 16 -7.75 -3.59 -12.79
N LEU A 17 -7.22 -2.37 -12.59
CA LEU A 17 -5.82 -2.05 -12.87
C LEU A 17 -4.84 -2.89 -12.03
N GLU A 18 -5.12 -3.10 -10.75
CA GLU A 18 -4.30 -3.93 -9.88
C GLU A 18 -4.24 -5.39 -10.38
N GLU A 19 -5.36 -5.93 -10.83
CA GLU A 19 -5.46 -7.27 -11.43
C GLU A 19 -4.66 -7.36 -12.74
N ASP A 20 -4.79 -6.38 -13.64
CA ASP A 20 -4.03 -6.33 -14.89
C ASP A 20 -2.52 -6.25 -14.63
N VAL A 21 -2.10 -5.39 -13.70
CA VAL A 21 -0.69 -5.25 -13.33
C VAL A 21 -0.14 -6.54 -12.72
N ALA A 22 -0.92 -7.26 -11.90
CA ALA A 22 -0.52 -8.54 -11.35
C ALA A 22 -0.28 -9.59 -12.45
N ARG A 23 -1.19 -9.67 -13.42
CA ARG A 23 -1.07 -10.54 -14.59
C ARG A 23 0.16 -10.19 -15.44
N LEU A 24 0.32 -8.91 -15.81
CA LEU A 24 1.46 -8.41 -16.59
C LEU A 24 2.79 -8.73 -15.92
N ARG A 25 2.86 -8.62 -14.59
CA ARG A 25 4.06 -9.01 -13.84
C ARG A 25 4.31 -10.50 -13.91
N ALA A 26 3.30 -11.36 -13.78
CA ALA A 26 3.46 -12.80 -13.90
C ALA A 26 3.98 -13.20 -15.30
N GLU A 27 3.40 -12.62 -16.35
CA GLU A 27 3.86 -12.83 -17.74
C GLU A 27 5.31 -12.37 -17.92
N ASN A 28 5.67 -11.19 -17.40
CA ASN A 28 7.04 -10.68 -17.49
C ASN A 28 8.05 -11.62 -16.81
N ARG A 29 7.73 -12.17 -15.63
CA ARG A 29 8.59 -13.17 -14.96
C ARG A 29 8.75 -14.43 -15.80
N ALA A 30 7.67 -14.92 -16.41
CA ALA A 30 7.71 -16.09 -17.27
C ALA A 30 8.63 -15.86 -18.49
N LEU A 31 8.49 -14.71 -19.15
CA LEU A 31 9.34 -14.33 -20.28
C LEU A 31 10.80 -14.18 -19.87
N VAL A 32 11.08 -13.50 -18.76
CA VAL A 32 12.46 -13.36 -18.26
C VAL A 32 13.06 -14.72 -17.93
N ASN A 33 12.32 -15.60 -17.25
CA ASN A 33 12.81 -16.94 -16.94
C ASN A 33 13.00 -17.79 -18.19
N SER A 34 12.18 -17.62 -19.24
CA SER A 34 12.40 -18.24 -20.54
C SER A 34 13.72 -17.77 -21.17
N LEU A 35 14.01 -16.46 -21.14
CA LEU A 35 15.27 -15.92 -21.65
C LEU A 35 16.48 -16.39 -20.83
N LEU A 36 16.37 -16.40 -19.51
CA LEU A 36 17.44 -16.89 -18.63
C LEU A 36 17.71 -18.37 -18.84
N GLY A 37 16.66 -19.18 -19.01
CA GLY A 37 16.76 -20.59 -19.37
C GLY A 37 17.53 -20.81 -20.68
N THR A 38 17.28 -19.98 -21.70
CA THR A 38 18.06 -20.03 -22.96
C THR A 38 19.52 -19.63 -22.78
N ALA A 39 19.81 -18.74 -21.83
CA ALA A 39 21.15 -18.29 -21.51
C ALA A 39 21.89 -19.19 -20.49
N GLY A 40 21.25 -20.28 -20.03
CA GLY A 40 21.82 -21.21 -19.04
C GLY A 40 21.84 -20.68 -17.60
N PHE A 41 21.13 -19.60 -17.31
CA PHE A 41 21.02 -19.03 -15.97
C PHE A 41 19.82 -19.65 -15.20
N PRO A 42 19.94 -19.80 -13.87
CA PRO A 42 18.85 -20.31 -13.05
C PRO A 42 17.65 -19.33 -13.07
N PRO A 43 16.41 -19.84 -12.89
CA PRO A 43 15.22 -19.01 -12.84
C PRO A 43 15.28 -18.02 -11.68
N VAL A 44 14.83 -16.79 -11.93
CA VAL A 44 14.81 -15.71 -10.94
C VAL A 44 13.41 -15.61 -10.33
N GLU A 45 13.36 -15.73 -9.01
CA GLU A 45 12.18 -15.40 -8.23
C GLU A 45 12.16 -13.90 -7.96
N PHE A 46 11.22 -13.20 -8.59
CA PHE A 46 11.01 -11.78 -8.33
C PHE A 46 10.23 -11.65 -7.01
N PRO A 47 10.66 -10.78 -6.08
CA PRO A 47 9.91 -10.55 -4.85
C PRO A 47 8.49 -10.10 -5.18
N GLU A 48 7.51 -10.63 -4.46
CA GLU A 48 6.15 -10.11 -4.55
C GLU A 48 6.15 -8.63 -4.18
N VAL A 49 5.41 -7.83 -4.96
CA VAL A 49 5.29 -6.41 -4.69
C VAL A 49 4.72 -6.26 -3.30
N VAL A 50 5.51 -5.68 -2.39
CA VAL A 50 5.12 -5.45 -1.00
C VAL A 50 3.75 -4.79 -1.02
N LYS A 51 2.72 -5.52 -0.59
CA LYS A 51 1.38 -4.95 -0.46
C LYS A 51 1.53 -3.72 0.43
N PRO A 52 0.98 -2.56 0.05
CA PRO A 52 1.05 -1.38 0.90
C PRO A 52 0.53 -1.78 2.27
N GLN A 53 1.40 -1.63 3.29
CA GLN A 53 1.08 -2.05 4.64
C GLN A 53 -0.24 -1.38 5.02
N ALA A 54 -1.23 -2.19 5.39
CA ALA A 54 -2.54 -1.68 5.76
C ALA A 54 -2.33 -0.73 6.93
N LEU A 55 -2.43 0.58 6.67
CA LEU A 55 -2.31 1.58 7.72
C LEU A 55 -3.34 1.23 8.79
N PRO A 56 -2.96 1.21 10.08
CA PRO A 56 -3.92 0.96 11.14
C PRO A 56 -5.09 1.91 10.95
N ARG A 57 -6.32 1.37 11.03
CA ARG A 57 -7.55 2.16 10.86
C ARG A 57 -7.53 3.24 11.93
N LEU A 58 -7.03 4.43 11.58
CA LEU A 58 -6.87 5.51 12.52
C LEU A 58 -8.28 5.90 12.96
N ARG A 59 -8.62 5.62 14.22
CA ARG A 59 -9.89 6.04 14.79
C ARG A 59 -9.96 7.55 14.59
N ARG A 60 -11.00 8.04 13.92
CA ARG A 60 -11.24 9.49 13.78
C ARG A 60 -11.33 10.08 15.18
N ARG A 61 -10.25 10.70 15.64
CA ARG A 61 -10.22 11.47 16.88
C ARG A 61 -10.71 12.87 16.59
N SER A 62 -11.48 13.44 17.50
CA SER A 62 -11.89 14.84 17.39
C SER A 62 -10.66 15.74 17.56
N TRP A 63 -10.72 16.94 17.02
CA TRP A 63 -9.64 17.93 17.14
C TRP A 63 -9.23 18.17 18.60
N HIS A 64 -10.22 18.25 19.50
CA HIS A 64 -9.99 18.39 20.94
C HIS A 64 -9.19 17.24 21.55
N GLN A 65 -9.40 16.00 21.10
CA GLN A 65 -8.63 14.84 21.56
C GLN A 65 -7.18 14.89 21.09
N LEU A 66 -6.93 15.41 19.89
CA LEU A 66 -5.57 15.60 19.38
C LEU A 66 -4.84 16.71 20.16
N GLN A 67 -5.54 17.79 20.48
CA GLN A 67 -4.99 18.90 21.25
C GLN A 67 -4.60 18.47 22.68
N ALA A 68 -5.51 17.80 23.39
CA ALA A 68 -5.24 17.30 24.74
C ALA A 68 -4.06 16.32 24.78
N TRP A 69 -3.89 15.50 23.73
CA TRP A 69 -2.73 14.61 23.60
C TRP A 69 -1.43 15.37 23.43
N LYS A 70 -1.39 16.42 22.60
CA LYS A 70 -0.18 17.24 22.43
C LYS A 70 0.22 17.97 23.71
N GLU A 71 -0.76 18.50 24.44
CA GLU A 71 -0.53 19.19 25.71
C GLU A 71 0.05 18.23 26.76
N ALA A 72 -0.47 17.00 26.84
CA ALA A 72 0.06 15.97 27.73
C ALA A 72 1.48 15.52 27.35
N GLU A 73 1.77 15.38 26.06
CA GLU A 73 3.10 15.02 25.55
C GLU A 73 4.12 16.15 25.79
N ALA A 74 3.71 17.41 25.63
CA ALA A 74 4.54 18.58 25.93
C ALA A 74 4.89 18.65 27.43
N GLY A 75 3.90 18.48 28.32
CA GLY A 75 4.14 18.48 29.77
C GLY A 75 5.06 17.34 30.22
N SER A 76 4.92 16.14 29.63
CA SER A 76 5.82 15.03 29.94
C SER A 76 7.25 15.25 29.45
N ASN A 77 7.46 15.99 28.36
CA ASN A 77 8.79 16.29 27.82
C ASN A 77 9.48 17.42 28.61
N GLU A 78 8.70 18.34 29.17
CA GLU A 78 9.19 19.39 30.05
C GLU A 78 9.68 18.85 31.40
N VAL A 79 8.99 17.86 31.96
CA VAL A 79 9.39 17.16 33.21
C VAL A 79 10.66 16.31 33.03
N ARG A 80 11.02 15.96 31.79
CA ARG A 80 12.17 15.09 31.47
C ARG A 80 13.46 15.84 31.11
N LYS A 81 13.42 17.17 31.04
CA LYS A 81 14.60 18.04 30.91
C LYS A 81 15.11 18.49 32.27
#